data_AF-A0A918D724-F1
#
_entry.id   AF-A0A918D724-F1
#
_cell.length_a   1.000
_cell.length_b   1.000
_cell.length_c   1.000
_cell.angle_alpha   90.00
_cell.angle_beta   90.00
_cell.angle_gamma   90.00
#
_symmetry.space_group_name_H-M   'P 1'
#
loop_
_entity.id
_entity.type
_entity.pdbx_description
1 polymer ?
#
loop_
_entity_poly.entity_id
_entity_poly.type
_entity_poly.pdbx_seq_one_letter_code
_entity_poly.pdbx_strand_id
1 'polypeptide(L)'
;MLLEGFMPRVWLSVGCDDPVEGLAELSDWLGQEPELRGLISQSATPGAGELGSFPDALVVAVGSGGAVSVLAASLKAFLALPRRSDVRIKVGGTPDGRTVEIDAKRVSDVEALVREALGRDE
;
A
#
# COMPACT_ATOMS: atom_id res chain seq x y z
N MET A 1 -4.51 -25.60 18.54
CA MET A 1 -5.16 -24.57 17.71
C MET A 1 -4.05 -23.64 17.22
N LEU A 2 -3.42 -24.03 16.11
CA LEU A 2 -2.39 -23.23 15.44
C LEU A 2 -3.12 -22.07 14.75
N LEU A 3 -2.89 -20.84 15.20
CA LEU A 3 -3.18 -19.68 14.38
C LEU A 3 -2.23 -19.80 13.18
N GLU A 4 -2.79 -20.13 12.01
CA GLU A 4 -2.08 -20.06 10.74
C GLU A 4 -1.40 -18.69 10.65
N GLY A 5 -0.12 -18.67 10.30
CA GLY A 5 0.71 -17.47 10.35
C GLY A 5 0.05 -16.30 9.64
N PHE A 6 -0.50 -15.36 10.40
CA PHE A 6 -1.05 -14.13 9.88
C PHE A 6 0.12 -13.30 9.35
N MET A 7 0.44 -13.47 8.08
CA MET A 7 1.32 -12.53 7.39
C MET A 7 0.56 -11.21 7.33
N PRO A 8 1.08 -10.14 7.94
CA PRO A 8 0.43 -8.85 7.86
C PRO A 8 0.39 -8.42 6.40
N ARG A 9 -0.73 -7.84 6.00
CA ARG A 9 -0.99 -7.39 4.63
C ARG A 9 -1.18 -5.89 4.66
N VAL A 10 -0.66 -5.23 3.65
CA VAL A 10 -0.93 -3.82 3.39
C VAL A 10 -1.86 -3.73 2.20
N TRP A 11 -2.91 -2.94 2.32
CA TRP A 11 -3.79 -2.55 1.23
C TRP A 11 -3.39 -1.17 0.73
N LEU A 12 -3.30 -1.00 -0.59
CA LEU A 12 -2.98 0.24 -1.26
C LEU A 12 -4.09 0.58 -2.26
N SER A 13 -4.63 1.79 -2.21
CA SER A 13 -5.44 2.33 -3.31
C SER A 13 -4.94 3.67 -3.77
N VAL A 14 -5.20 3.96 -5.04
CA VAL A 14 -4.80 5.21 -5.67
C VAL A 14 -6.00 6.15 -5.78
N GLY A 15 -5.82 7.37 -5.30
CA GLY A 15 -6.71 8.50 -5.54
C GLY A 15 -6.11 9.41 -6.60
N CYS A 16 -6.74 9.45 -7.77
CA CYS A 16 -6.46 10.36 -8.88
C CYS A 16 -7.69 10.43 -9.79
N ASP A 17 -7.56 11.11 -10.94
CA ASP A 17 -8.65 11.26 -11.92
C ASP A 17 -9.05 9.92 -12.57
N ASP A 18 -8.08 9.04 -12.84
CA ASP A 18 -8.28 7.68 -13.32
C ASP A 18 -7.66 6.65 -12.33
N PRO A 19 -8.43 6.20 -11.32
CA PRO A 19 -7.91 5.32 -10.28
C PRO A 19 -7.53 3.92 -10.80
N VAL A 20 -8.11 3.47 -11.91
CA VAL A 20 -7.81 2.15 -12.50
C VAL A 20 -6.44 2.17 -13.17
N GLU A 21 -6.18 3.18 -14.00
CA GLU A 21 -4.86 3.42 -14.60
C GLU A 21 -3.81 3.65 -13.50
N GLY A 22 -4.11 4.51 -12.52
CA GLY A 22 -3.21 4.79 -11.40
C GLY A 22 -2.85 3.55 -10.58
N LEU A 23 -3.81 2.65 -10.33
CA LEU A 23 -3.55 1.38 -9.62
C LEU A 23 -2.70 0.42 -10.46
N ALA A 24 -2.92 0.38 -11.78
CA ALA A 24 -2.11 -0.42 -12.70
C ALA A 24 -0.66 0.09 -12.76
N GLU A 25 -0.46 1.41 -12.87
CA GLU A 25 0.87 2.04 -12.82
C GLU A 25 1.60 1.75 -11.50
N LEU A 26 0.89 1.85 -10.36
CA LEU A 26 1.45 1.52 -9.06
C LEU A 26 1.83 0.04 -8.97
N SER A 27 1.00 -0.86 -9.50
CA SER A 27 1.28 -2.30 -9.52
C SER A 27 2.52 -2.64 -10.35
N ASP A 28 2.67 -2.02 -11.52
CA ASP A 28 3.83 -2.22 -12.39
C ASP A 28 5.10 -1.71 -11.71
N TRP A 29 5.03 -0.51 -11.12
CA TRP A 29 6.14 0.12 -10.40
C TRP A 29 6.63 -0.75 -9.25
N LEU A 30 5.73 -1.17 -8.35
CA LEU A 30 6.10 -2.02 -7.21
C LEU A 30 6.59 -3.40 -7.68
N GLY A 31 6.12 -3.89 -8.84
CA GLY A 31 6.58 -5.14 -9.45
C GLY A 31 8.04 -5.10 -9.93
N GLN A 32 8.63 -3.92 -10.08
CA GLN A 32 10.05 -3.75 -10.39
C GLN A 32 10.95 -4.01 -9.18
N GLU A 33 10.42 -3.97 -7.95
CA GLU A 33 11.17 -4.23 -6.72
C GLU A 33 11.38 -5.74 -6.52
N PRO A 34 12.62 -6.25 -6.57
CA PRO A 34 12.89 -7.68 -6.41
C PRO A 34 12.36 -8.25 -5.10
N GLU A 35 12.44 -7.47 -4.01
CA GLU A 35 12.01 -7.86 -2.67
C GLU A 35 10.48 -7.88 -2.50
N LEU A 36 9.72 -7.21 -3.38
CA LEU A 36 8.26 -7.23 -3.38
C LEU A 36 7.68 -8.24 -4.38
N ARG A 37 8.52 -8.82 -5.24
CA ARG A 37 8.08 -9.77 -6.26
C ARG A 37 7.43 -11.00 -5.60
N GLY A 38 6.22 -11.32 -6.05
CA GLY A 38 5.42 -12.42 -5.50
C GLY A 38 4.70 -12.08 -4.18
N LEU A 39 4.91 -10.89 -3.62
CA LEU A 39 4.18 -10.38 -2.44
C LEU A 39 3.00 -9.48 -2.83
N ILE A 40 2.96 -9.03 -4.08
CA ILE A 40 1.92 -8.15 -4.62
C ILE A 40 0.81 -9.00 -5.26
N SER A 41 -0.43 -8.72 -4.90
CA SER A 41 -1.62 -9.32 -5.53
C SER A 41 -2.69 -8.26 -5.72
N GLN A 42 -3.31 -8.23 -6.90
CA GLN A 42 -4.49 -7.41 -7.13
C GLN A 42 -5.69 -8.09 -6.46
N SER A 43 -6.35 -7.41 -5.52
CA SER A 43 -7.64 -7.90 -5.03
C SER A 43 -8.75 -7.20 -5.81
N ALA A 44 -9.34 -7.92 -6.77
CA ALA A 44 -10.60 -7.52 -7.37
C ALA A 44 -11.70 -7.71 -6.31
N THR A 45 -12.21 -6.61 -5.79
CA THR A 45 -13.36 -6.56 -4.87
C THR A 45 -13.11 -7.13 -3.47
N PRO A 46 -12.92 -6.26 -2.48
CA PRO A 46 -12.99 -6.66 -1.08
C PRO A 46 -14.32 -7.27 -0.68
N GLY A 47 -14.29 -8.26 0.21
CA GLY A 47 -15.50 -8.75 0.89
C GLY A 47 -16.21 -7.61 1.63
N ALA A 48 -17.54 -7.57 1.54
CA ALA A 48 -18.37 -6.58 2.21
C ALA A 48 -18.12 -6.62 3.73
N GLY A 49 -17.40 -5.62 4.24
CA GLY A 49 -17.11 -5.47 5.67
C GLY A 49 -15.64 -5.23 6.02
N GLU A 50 -14.69 -5.63 5.16
CA GLU A 50 -13.24 -5.50 5.46
C GLU A 50 -12.60 -4.25 4.85
N LEU A 51 -13.12 -3.74 3.72
CA LEU A 51 -12.51 -2.62 3.01
C LEU A 51 -13.54 -1.64 2.42
N GLY A 52 -14.60 -1.31 3.16
CA GLY A 52 -15.64 -0.34 2.72
C GLY A 52 -15.13 1.05 2.30
N SER A 53 -13.82 1.32 2.37
CA SER A 53 -13.12 2.54 1.96
C SER A 53 -12.13 2.37 0.79
N PHE A 54 -11.91 1.15 0.27
CA PHE A 54 -10.96 0.86 -0.83
C PHE A 54 -11.68 0.19 -2.00
N PRO A 55 -12.23 0.96 -2.97
CA PRO A 55 -13.00 0.40 -4.08
C PRO A 55 -12.17 -0.49 -5.02
N ASP A 56 -10.87 -0.21 -5.16
CA ASP A 56 -9.89 -1.03 -5.89
C ASP A 56 -8.52 -0.96 -5.20
N ALA A 57 -7.97 -2.10 -4.78
CA ALA A 57 -6.74 -2.13 -3.97
C ALA A 57 -5.72 -3.19 -4.42
N LEU A 58 -4.45 -2.84 -4.29
CA LEU A 58 -3.33 -3.78 -4.27
C LEU A 58 -3.14 -4.29 -2.86
N VAL A 59 -2.85 -5.58 -2.74
CA VAL A 59 -2.48 -6.22 -1.49
C VAL A 59 -1.01 -6.58 -1.54
N VAL A 60 -0.25 -6.11 -0.55
CA VAL A 60 1.18 -6.41 -0.39
C VAL A 60 1.38 -7.20 0.90
N ALA A 61 1.89 -8.42 0.81
CA ALA A 61 2.27 -9.20 1.99
C ALA A 61 3.58 -8.66 2.58
N VAL A 62 3.56 -8.27 3.87
CA VAL A 62 4.71 -7.66 4.57
C VAL A 62 5.13 -8.49 5.78
N GLY A 63 5.57 -9.73 5.53
CA GLY A 63 5.95 -10.69 6.56
C GLY A 63 7.23 -10.33 7.35
N SER A 64 8.10 -9.47 6.81
CA SER A 64 9.38 -9.09 7.42
C SER A 64 9.56 -7.56 7.44
N GLY A 65 10.34 -7.05 8.40
CA GLY A 65 10.64 -5.61 8.49
C GLY A 65 11.34 -5.03 7.24
N GLY A 66 12.07 -5.87 6.50
CA GLY A 66 12.71 -5.49 5.23
C GLY A 66 11.70 -5.16 4.12
N ALA A 67 10.62 -5.95 4.00
CA ALA A 67 9.59 -5.71 2.98
C ALA A 67 8.85 -4.38 3.20
N VAL A 68 8.63 -3.99 4.45
CA VAL A 68 8.02 -2.68 4.79
C VAL A 68 8.92 -1.53 4.36
N SER A 69 10.23 -1.64 4.59
CA SER A 69 11.20 -0.60 4.23
C SER A 69 11.29 -0.42 2.71
N VAL A 70 11.34 -1.53 1.95
CA VAL A 70 11.34 -1.50 0.48
C VAL A 70 10.04 -0.92 -0.06
N LEU A 71 8.89 -1.36 0.48
CA LEU A 71 7.59 -0.80 0.10
C LEU A 71 7.55 0.72 0.31
N ALA A 72 7.96 1.20 1.47
CA ALA A 72 7.97 2.63 1.78
C ALA A 72 8.91 3.42 0.86
N ALA A 73 10.13 2.91 0.61
CA ALA A 73 11.09 3.56 -0.29
C ALA A 73 10.55 3.62 -1.73
N SER A 74 9.93 2.54 -2.20
CA SER A 74 9.36 2.47 -3.56
C SER A 74 8.15 3.38 -3.71
N LEU A 75 7.25 3.46 -2.71
CA LEU A 75 6.13 4.41 -2.70
C LEU A 75 6.61 5.87 -2.69
N LYS A 76 7.67 6.17 -1.92
CA LYS A 76 8.30 7.49 -1.91
C LYS A 76 8.83 7.87 -3.28
N ALA A 77 9.54 6.95 -3.95
CA ALA A 77 10.07 7.16 -5.29
C ALA A 77 8.94 7.34 -6.33
N PHE A 78 7.89 6.51 -6.26
CA PHE A 78 6.70 6.62 -7.10
C PHE A 78 6.06 8.01 -6.97
N LEU A 79 5.79 8.47 -5.74
CA LEU A 79 5.15 9.77 -5.47
C LEU A 79 6.04 10.98 -5.84
N ALA A 80 7.36 10.81 -5.88
CA ALA A 80 8.30 11.87 -6.25
C ALA A 80 8.42 12.09 -7.76
N LEU A 81 7.89 11.17 -8.59
CA LEU A 81 7.95 11.32 -10.04
C LEU A 81 7.11 12.52 -10.50
N PRO A 82 7.62 13.33 -11.46
CA PRO A 82 6.85 14.42 -12.05
C PRO A 82 5.68 13.85 -12.85
N ARG A 83 4.45 14.21 -12.45
CA ARG A 83 3.21 13.68 -13.03
C ARG A 83 2.22 14.80 -13.32
N ARG A 84 1.30 14.53 -14.26
CA ARG A 84 0.26 15.47 -14.65
C ARG A 84 -0.89 15.55 -13.63
N SER A 85 -1.06 14.51 -12.83
CA SER A 85 -2.15 14.36 -11.85
C SER A 85 -1.60 14.27 -10.42
N ASP A 86 -2.32 14.88 -9.47
CA ASP A 86 -2.04 14.75 -8.03
C ASP A 86 -2.42 13.32 -7.61
N VAL A 87 -1.41 12.47 -7.41
CA VAL A 87 -1.60 11.07 -7.00
C VAL A 87 -1.53 10.98 -5.49
N ARG A 88 -2.54 10.34 -4.89
CA ARG A 88 -2.55 10.00 -3.46
C ARG A 88 -2.68 8.50 -3.29
N ILE A 89 -1.98 7.97 -2.31
CA ILE A 89 -2.00 6.55 -1.98
C ILE A 89 -2.58 6.40 -0.59
N LYS A 90 -3.73 5.75 -0.51
CA LYS A 90 -4.29 5.31 0.76
C LYS A 90 -3.67 3.98 1.13
N VAL A 91 -3.22 3.86 2.36
CA VAL A 91 -2.57 2.68 2.93
C VAL A 91 -3.38 2.19 4.12
N GLY A 92 -3.68 0.90 4.17
CA GLY A 92 -4.33 0.25 5.32
C GLY A 92 -3.67 -1.09 5.62
N GLY A 93 -3.86 -1.62 6.83
CA GLY A 93 -3.20 -2.88 7.22
C GLY A 93 -3.74 -3.52 8.51
N THR A 94 -4.46 -2.76 9.33
CA THR A 94 -5.07 -3.26 10.57
C THR A 94 -6.51 -3.74 10.37
N PRO A 95 -6.96 -4.76 11.12
CA PRO A 95 -8.38 -5.14 11.22
C PRO A 95 -9.27 -4.01 11.74
N ASP A 96 -8.72 -3.08 12.52
CA ASP A 96 -9.42 -1.90 13.05
C ASP A 96 -9.78 -0.85 11.98
N GLY A 97 -9.37 -1.09 10.72
CA GLY A 97 -9.69 -0.22 9.60
C GLY A 97 -8.92 1.10 9.59
N ARG A 98 -7.82 1.21 10.36
CA ARG A 98 -6.95 2.40 10.31
C ARG A 98 -6.37 2.52 8.89
N THR A 99 -6.46 3.73 8.35
CA THR A 99 -5.91 4.09 7.05
C THR A 99 -5.14 5.39 7.14
N VAL A 100 -4.05 5.49 6.37
CA VAL A 100 -3.28 6.73 6.21
C VAL A 100 -3.25 7.11 4.73
N GLU A 101 -3.15 8.40 4.44
CA GLU A 101 -3.04 8.92 3.08
C GLU A 101 -1.66 9.55 2.87
N ILE A 102 -1.00 9.12 1.81
CA ILE A 102 0.34 9.55 1.41
C ILE A 102 0.24 10.22 0.04
N ASP A 103 0.76 11.44 -0.05
CA ASP A 103 0.77 12.23 -1.28
C ASP A 103 2.17 12.81 -1.51
N ALA A 104 2.39 13.40 -2.69
CA ALA A 104 3.68 13.97 -3.07
C ALA A 104 4.24 15.01 -2.07
N LYS A 105 3.40 15.66 -1.26
CA LYS A 105 3.82 16.64 -0.25
C LYS A 105 4.28 15.97 1.06
N ARG A 106 3.96 14.69 1.27
CA ARG A 106 4.24 13.90 2.48
C ARG A 106 5.27 12.78 2.25
N VAL A 107 6.10 12.92 1.21
CA VAL A 107 7.10 11.91 0.81
C VAL A 107 8.27 11.75 1.80
N SER A 108 8.41 12.61 2.81
CA SER A 108 9.49 12.52 3.80
C SER A 108 9.29 11.38 4.79
N ASP A 109 8.05 11.07 5.18
CA ASP A 109 7.71 10.20 6.31
C ASP A 109 6.92 8.94 5.89
N VAL A 110 7.04 8.54 4.61
CA VAL A 110 6.29 7.42 4.02
C VAL A 110 6.43 6.13 4.83
N GLU A 111 7.63 5.83 5.33
CA GLU A 111 7.85 4.60 6.11
C GLU A 111 7.11 4.61 7.45
N ALA A 112 7.15 5.73 8.17
CA ALA A 112 6.42 5.88 9.42
C ALA A 112 4.90 5.72 9.20
N LEU A 113 4.36 6.32 8.13
CA LEU A 113 2.95 6.21 7.77
C LEU A 113 2.56 4.76 7.43
N VAL A 114 3.38 4.04 6.66
CA VAL A 114 3.12 2.61 6.35
C VAL A 114 3.13 1.76 7.63
N ARG A 115 4.03 2.05 8.57
CA ARG A 115 4.11 1.35 9.86
C ARG A 115 2.91 1.68 10.77
N GLU A 116 2.47 2.93 10.80
CA GLU A 116 1.27 3.37 11.50
C GLU A 116 0.02 2.65 10.97
N ALA A 117 -0.11 2.51 9.64
CA ALA A 117 -1.20 1.78 8.99
C ALA A 117 -1.20 0.27 9.30
N LEU A 118 -0.05 -0.27 9.71
CA LEU A 118 0.12 -1.64 10.18
C LEU A 118 -0.07 -1.78 11.70
N GLY A 119 -0.33 -0.69 12.42
CA GLY A 119 -0.40 -0.69 13.89
C GLY A 119 0.96 -0.90 14.57
N ARG A 120 2.06 -0.65 13.85
CA ARG A 120 3.42 -0.66 14.38
C ARG A 120 3.86 0.77 14.62
N ASP A 121 3.35 1.36 15.70
CA ASP A 121 3.96 2.58 16.27
C ASP A 121 5.30 2.16 16.88
N GLU A 122 6.40 2.80 16.47
CA GLU A 122 7.74 2.60 17.05
C GLU A 122 8.10 3.72 18.02
#